data_AF-A0A3D1BNG7-F1
#
_entry.id   AF-A0A3D1BNG7-F1
#
_cell.length_a   1.000
_cell.length_b   1.000
_cell.length_c   1.000
_cell.angle_alpha   90.00
_cell.angle_beta   90.00
_cell.angle_gamma   90.00
#
_symmetry.space_group_name_H-M   'P 1'
#
loop_
_entity.id
_entity.type
_entity.pdbx_description
1 polymer ?
#
loop_
_entity_poly.entity_id
_entity_poly.type
_entity_poly.pdbx_seq_one_letter_code
_entity_poly.pdbx_strand_id
1 'polypeptide(L)'
;MKSKVISIFLIAILCLNASAQRKKVKKDEQPEGYKFTTVVSLKTTPVKNQSRTGTCWCFATTSFFESELIRMGKGEYDLSEMFIVRNNYIDRLQDNYLRRGRGNLGPGSLAHDWNEVFSEYGM
;
A
#
# COMPACT_ATOMS: atom_id res chain seq x y z
N MET A 1 -51.32 51.73 -12.71
CA MET A 1 -50.20 51.14 -13.48
C MET A 1 -48.84 51.53 -12.92
N LYS A 2 -48.60 52.79 -12.55
CA LYS A 2 -47.29 53.24 -11.99
C LYS A 2 -46.87 52.54 -10.68
N SER A 3 -47.79 52.27 -9.75
CA SER A 3 -47.46 51.59 -8.48
C SER A 3 -47.04 50.12 -8.66
N LYS A 4 -47.71 49.37 -9.56
CA LYS A 4 -47.34 47.98 -9.87
C LYS A 4 -45.97 47.88 -10.56
N VAL A 5 -45.62 48.85 -11.40
CA VAL A 5 -44.30 48.93 -12.05
C VAL A 5 -43.20 49.20 -11.02
N ILE A 6 -43.45 50.09 -10.05
CA ILE A 6 -42.51 50.39 -8.95
C ILE A 6 -42.32 49.16 -8.05
N SER A 7 -43.38 48.42 -7.72
CA SER A 7 -43.28 47.19 -6.92
C SER A 7 -42.50 46.09 -7.66
N ILE A 8 -42.68 45.94 -8.97
CA ILE A 8 -41.91 44.99 -9.79
C ILE A 8 -40.43 45.39 -9.84
N PHE A 9 -40.13 46.68 -9.93
CA PHE A 9 -38.76 47.19 -9.91
C PHE A 9 -38.07 46.97 -8.56
N LEU A 10 -38.79 47.15 -7.43
CA LEU A 10 -38.25 46.88 -6.09
C LEU A 10 -37.95 45.40 -5.88
N ILE A 11 -38.82 44.51 -6.34
CA ILE A 11 -38.63 43.05 -6.24
C ILE A 11 -37.43 42.61 -7.08
N ALA A 12 -37.24 43.17 -8.28
CA ALA A 12 -36.09 42.89 -9.12
C ALA A 12 -34.75 43.29 -8.46
N ILE A 13 -34.72 44.44 -7.78
CA ILE A 13 -33.53 44.92 -7.04
C ILE A 13 -33.23 44.04 -5.82
N LEU A 14 -34.25 43.51 -5.14
CA LEU A 14 -34.08 42.60 -4.02
C LEU A 14 -33.49 41.24 -4.47
N CYS A 15 -33.92 40.73 -5.63
CA CYS A 15 -33.44 39.46 -6.19
C CYS A 15 -31.98 39.51 -6.70
N LEU A 16 -31.49 40.69 -7.13
CA LEU A 16 -30.10 40.88 -7.55
C LEU A 16 -29.10 40.70 -6.40
N ASN A 17 -29.47 41.09 -5.17
CA ASN A 17 -28.62 40.93 -3.99
C ASN A 17 -28.54 39.48 -3.48
N ALA A 18 -29.55 38.65 -3.74
CA ALA A 18 -29.56 37.24 -3.34
C ALA A 18 -28.55 36.38 -4.12
N SER A 19 -28.12 36.82 -5.31
CA SER A 19 -27.16 36.08 -6.16
C SER A 19 -25.69 36.46 -5.91
N ALA A 20 -25.42 37.48 -5.08
CA ALA A 20 -24.07 38.05 -4.89
C ALA A 20 -23.25 37.39 -3.76
N GLN A 21 -23.82 36.46 -2.98
CA GLN A 21 -23.13 35.75 -1.91
C GLN A 21 -22.78 34.29 -2.27
N ARG A 22 -22.25 34.02 -3.46
CA ARG A 22 -21.35 32.85 -3.58
C ARG A 22 -20.00 33.26 -3.05
N LYS A 23 -19.80 33.05 -1.74
CA LYS A 23 -18.46 33.05 -1.13
C LYS A 23 -17.61 32.12 -1.98
N LYS A 24 -16.70 32.67 -2.81
CA LYS A 24 -15.68 31.87 -3.49
C LYS A 24 -14.97 31.13 -2.37
N VAL A 25 -15.21 29.82 -2.25
CA VAL A 25 -14.40 28.95 -1.41
C VAL A 25 -12.98 29.19 -1.90
N LYS A 26 -12.17 29.87 -1.08
CA LYS A 26 -10.73 29.92 -1.31
C LYS A 26 -10.34 28.45 -1.39
N LYS A 27 -9.92 28.02 -2.57
CA LYS A 27 -9.30 26.71 -2.74
C LYS A 27 -8.02 26.83 -1.93
N ASP A 28 -8.06 26.39 -0.67
CA ASP A 28 -6.89 26.37 0.18
C ASP A 28 -5.79 25.69 -0.65
N GLU A 29 -4.70 26.43 -0.86
CA GLU A 29 -3.51 25.90 -1.49
C GLU A 29 -3.11 24.69 -0.67
N GLN A 30 -3.36 23.50 -1.22
CA GLN A 30 -2.92 22.25 -0.61
C GLN A 30 -1.42 22.43 -0.37
N PRO A 31 -0.91 22.18 0.85
CA PRO A 31 0.50 22.34 1.12
C PRO A 31 1.27 21.56 0.06
N GLU A 32 2.24 22.20 -0.62
CA GLU A 32 3.06 21.52 -1.60
C GLU A 32 3.69 20.31 -0.89
N GLY A 33 3.22 19.10 -1.21
CA GLY A 33 3.69 17.88 -0.61
C GLY A 33 5.14 17.58 -0.98
N TYR A 34 5.66 16.45 -0.50
CA TYR A 34 7.03 16.05 -0.81
C TYR A 34 7.23 15.83 -2.32
N LYS A 35 8.27 16.47 -2.88
CA LYS A 35 8.73 16.28 -4.26
C LYS A 35 10.04 15.48 -4.22
N PHE A 36 9.98 14.21 -4.60
CA PHE A 36 11.15 13.33 -4.63
C PHE A 36 11.79 13.32 -6.03
N THR A 37 13.12 13.31 -6.08
CA THR A 37 13.90 13.15 -7.34
C THR A 37 14.69 11.85 -7.27
N THR A 38 14.44 10.95 -8.23
CA THR A 38 15.14 9.67 -8.32
C THR A 38 16.59 9.90 -8.75
N VAL A 39 17.55 9.53 -7.91
CA VAL A 39 18.99 9.54 -8.26
C VAL A 39 19.39 8.24 -8.95
N VAL A 40 18.91 7.11 -8.43
CA VAL A 40 19.16 5.77 -8.99
C VAL A 40 17.86 4.96 -8.89
N SER A 41 17.56 4.19 -9.94
CA SER A 41 16.45 3.24 -9.98
C SER A 41 16.96 1.90 -10.48
N LEU A 42 16.83 0.86 -9.66
CA LEU A 42 17.16 -0.51 -10.03
C LEU A 42 15.88 -1.21 -10.51
N LYS A 43 16.03 -2.15 -11.44
CA LYS A 43 14.90 -2.94 -11.92
C LYS A 43 14.40 -3.86 -10.80
N THR A 44 13.09 -3.88 -10.59
CA THR A 44 12.38 -4.80 -9.68
C THR A 44 11.24 -5.49 -10.44
N THR A 45 10.67 -6.51 -9.81
CA THR A 45 9.37 -7.07 -10.21
C THR A 45 8.20 -6.12 -9.86
N PRO A 46 6.99 -6.39 -10.37
CA PRO A 46 5.80 -5.63 -10.00
C PRO A 46 5.51 -5.65 -8.49
N VAL A 47 4.86 -4.59 -8.00
CA VAL A 47 4.44 -4.46 -6.59
C VAL A 47 3.49 -5.59 -6.21
N LYS A 48 3.82 -6.29 -5.12
CA LYS A 48 3.01 -7.37 -4.54
C LYS A 48 2.11 -6.89 -3.41
N ASN A 49 1.12 -7.69 -3.01
CA ASN A 49 0.18 -7.37 -1.94
C ASN A 49 -0.04 -8.54 -0.98
N GLN A 50 0.57 -8.47 0.21
CA GLN A 50 0.40 -9.47 1.28
C GLN A 50 -1.02 -9.53 1.87
N SER A 51 -1.90 -8.59 1.49
CA SER A 51 -3.28 -8.50 1.95
C SER A 51 -3.37 -8.53 3.49
N ARG A 52 -4.39 -9.20 4.05
CA ARG A 52 -4.63 -9.27 5.50
C ARG A 52 -3.81 -10.38 6.16
N THR A 53 -2.49 -10.41 5.93
CA THR A 53 -1.58 -11.39 6.51
C THR A 53 -0.36 -10.73 7.15
N GLY A 54 0.26 -11.40 8.13
CA GLY A 54 1.50 -10.96 8.79
C GLY A 54 2.77 -11.46 8.10
N THR A 55 2.78 -11.55 6.77
CA THR A 55 3.81 -12.25 5.99
C THR A 55 4.80 -11.32 5.27
N CYS A 56 4.90 -10.06 5.71
CA CYS A 56 5.80 -9.07 5.10
C CYS A 56 7.25 -9.56 4.98
N TRP A 57 7.71 -10.35 5.95
CA TRP A 57 9.02 -10.98 5.95
C TRP A 57 9.26 -11.86 4.72
N CYS A 58 8.24 -12.59 4.27
CA CYS A 58 8.32 -13.45 3.09
C CYS A 58 8.23 -12.61 1.81
N PHE A 59 7.27 -11.68 1.73
CA PHE A 59 7.11 -10.80 0.56
C PHE A 59 8.33 -9.91 0.30
N ALA A 60 8.90 -9.30 1.34
CA ALA A 60 10.08 -8.46 1.21
C ALA A 60 11.32 -9.27 0.78
N THR A 61 11.52 -10.44 1.38
CA THR A 61 12.67 -11.30 1.05
C THR A 61 12.53 -11.90 -0.35
N THR A 62 11.33 -12.34 -0.73
CA THR A 62 11.03 -12.84 -2.07
C THR A 62 11.29 -11.77 -3.13
N SER A 63 10.81 -10.54 -2.93
CA SER A 63 11.06 -9.41 -3.83
C SER A 63 12.56 -9.07 -3.96
N PHE A 64 13.33 -9.21 -2.87
CA PHE A 64 14.78 -9.08 -2.91
C PHE A 64 15.41 -10.13 -3.82
N PHE A 65 15.06 -11.41 -3.65
CA PHE A 65 15.59 -12.49 -4.48
C PHE A 65 15.17 -12.37 -5.95
N GLU A 66 13.94 -11.97 -6.24
CA GLU A 66 13.50 -11.65 -7.60
C GLU A 66 14.35 -10.54 -8.24
N SER A 67 14.68 -9.50 -7.46
CA SER A 67 15.56 -8.42 -7.92
C SER A 67 17.00 -8.92 -8.14
N GLU A 68 17.49 -9.84 -7.32
CA GLU A 68 18.80 -10.47 -7.50
C GLU A 68 18.84 -11.40 -8.73
N LEU A 69 17.75 -12.13 -9.03
CA LEU A 69 17.65 -12.92 -10.26
C LEU A 69 17.74 -12.02 -11.50
N ILE A 70 17.08 -10.86 -11.47
CA ILE A 70 17.21 -9.83 -12.50
C ILE A 70 18.65 -9.32 -12.59
N ARG A 71 19.27 -8.95 -11.46
CA ARG A 71 20.66 -8.46 -11.40
C ARG A 71 21.66 -9.46 -11.97
N MET A 72 21.43 -10.76 -11.74
CA MET A 72 22.29 -11.85 -12.20
C MET A 72 22.01 -12.28 -13.65
N GLY A 73 21.07 -11.64 -14.37
CA GLY A 73 20.74 -12.00 -15.74
C GLY A 73 19.99 -13.33 -15.88
N LYS A 74 19.37 -13.82 -14.81
CA LYS A 74 18.58 -15.07 -14.82
C LYS A 74 17.16 -14.88 -15.34
N GLY A 75 16.69 -13.63 -15.41
CA GLY A 75 15.35 -13.29 -15.88
C GLY A 75 14.44 -12.81 -14.77
N GLU A 76 13.16 -12.67 -15.11
CA GLU A 76 12.12 -12.21 -14.21
C GLU A 76 11.27 -13.42 -13.77
N TYR A 77 11.04 -13.52 -12.46
CA TYR A 77 10.32 -14.63 -11.85
C TYR A 77 9.24 -14.07 -10.92
N ASP A 78 8.16 -14.84 -10.76
CA ASP A 78 7.14 -14.62 -9.76
C ASP A 78 7.19 -15.81 -8.79
N LEU A 79 7.93 -15.64 -7.69
CA LEU A 79 8.21 -16.71 -6.74
C LEU A 79 7.06 -16.81 -5.72
N SER A 80 6.72 -18.02 -5.28
CA SER A 80 5.56 -18.22 -4.39
C SER A 80 5.89 -17.92 -2.93
N GLU A 81 5.49 -16.74 -2.43
CA GLU A 81 5.63 -16.44 -1.00
C GLU A 81 4.87 -17.45 -0.13
N MET A 82 3.73 -17.95 -0.63
CA MET A 82 2.87 -18.85 0.13
C MET A 82 3.42 -20.27 0.23
N PHE A 83 4.26 -20.70 -0.72
CA PHE A 83 5.02 -21.95 -0.57
C PHE A 83 5.96 -21.87 0.63
N ILE A 84 6.75 -20.80 0.70
CA ILE A 84 7.67 -20.55 1.81
C ILE A 84 6.93 -20.39 3.14
N VAL A 85 5.87 -19.56 3.17
CA VAL A 85 5.06 -19.33 4.38
C VAL A 85 4.46 -20.63 4.90
N ARG A 86 3.93 -21.49 4.01
CA ARG A 86 3.34 -22.77 4.40
C ARG A 86 4.36 -23.67 5.09
N ASN A 87 5.53 -23.87 4.48
CA ASN A 87 6.55 -24.76 5.05
C ASN A 87 7.11 -24.18 6.36
N ASN A 88 7.38 -22.87 6.41
CA ASN A 88 7.78 -22.19 7.64
C ASN A 88 6.79 -22.41 8.80
N TYR A 89 5.48 -22.36 8.52
CA TYR A 89 4.46 -22.59 9.55
C TYR A 89 4.42 -24.04 10.02
N ILE A 90 4.73 -25.01 9.15
CA ILE A 90 4.85 -26.42 9.53
C ILE A 90 6.04 -26.61 10.47
N ASP A 91 7.21 -26.07 10.13
CA ASP A 91 8.42 -26.17 10.95
C ASP A 91 8.23 -25.51 12.31
N ARG A 92 7.54 -24.37 12.33
CA ARG A 92 7.18 -23.63 13.55
C ARG A 92 6.27 -24.44 14.48
N LEU A 93 5.34 -25.22 13.94
CA LEU A 93 4.50 -26.10 14.77
C LEU A 93 5.34 -27.18 15.44
N GLN A 94 6.33 -27.73 14.73
CA GLN A 94 7.28 -28.69 15.29
C GLN A 94 8.18 -28.04 16.37
N ASP A 95 8.74 -26.86 16.11
CA ASP A 95 9.52 -26.10 17.08
C ASP A 95 8.69 -25.80 18.35
N ASN A 96 7.44 -25.38 18.18
CA ASN A 96 6.54 -25.13 19.31
C ASN A 96 6.26 -26.40 20.12
N TYR A 97 6.08 -27.56 19.46
CA TYR A 97 5.94 -28.85 20.14
C TYR A 97 7.19 -29.19 20.97
N LEU A 98 8.39 -29.07 20.39
CA LEU A 98 9.66 -29.31 21.08
C LEU A 98 9.87 -28.35 22.26
N ARG A 99 9.39 -27.11 22.15
CA ARG A 99 9.39 -26.10 23.21
C ARG A 99 8.26 -26.23 24.21
N ARG A 100 7.52 -27.35 24.20
CA ARG A 100 6.40 -27.63 25.12
C ARG A 100 5.34 -26.53 25.10
N GLY A 101 4.99 -26.05 23.91
CA GLY A 101 3.97 -25.03 23.69
C GLY A 101 4.43 -23.58 23.94
N ARG A 102 5.74 -23.34 24.02
CA ARG A 102 6.33 -22.01 24.25
C ARG A 102 7.04 -21.43 23.02
N GLY A 103 6.78 -22.00 21.84
CA GLY A 103 7.27 -21.47 20.57
C GLY A 103 6.42 -20.32 20.04
N ASN A 104 6.94 -19.61 19.05
CA ASN A 104 6.16 -18.61 18.32
C ASN A 104 5.10 -19.34 17.48
N LEU A 105 3.86 -18.85 17.45
CA LEU A 105 2.81 -19.30 16.51
C LEU A 105 2.18 -18.12 15.74
N GLY A 106 2.68 -16.90 15.95
CA GLY A 106 2.25 -15.73 15.20
C GLY A 106 2.70 -15.79 13.73
N PRO A 107 2.11 -14.99 12.83
CA PRO A 107 2.38 -15.06 11.40
C PRO A 107 3.74 -14.45 10.98
N GLY A 108 4.35 -13.64 11.85
CA GLY A 108 5.60 -12.94 11.56
C GLY A 108 6.84 -13.85 11.66
N SER A 109 7.87 -13.51 10.88
CA SER A 109 9.19 -14.14 10.86
C SER A 109 10.23 -13.13 10.35
N LEU A 110 11.44 -13.59 10.03
CA LEU A 110 12.56 -12.79 9.53
C LEU A 110 13.08 -13.35 8.20
N ALA A 111 13.96 -12.58 7.52
CA ALA A 111 14.49 -12.97 6.21
C ALA A 111 15.28 -14.29 6.24
N HIS A 112 15.92 -14.65 7.36
CA HIS A 112 16.64 -15.92 7.47
C HIS A 112 15.71 -17.13 7.47
N ASP A 113 14.47 -16.99 7.94
CA ASP A 113 13.48 -18.06 7.89
C ASP A 113 13.07 -18.40 6.45
N TRP A 114 13.05 -17.39 5.56
CA TRP A 114 12.86 -17.61 4.13
C TRP A 114 14.02 -18.41 3.54
N ASN A 115 15.26 -18.06 3.90
CA ASN A 115 16.46 -18.74 3.42
C ASN A 115 16.51 -20.20 3.87
N GLU A 116 16.16 -20.45 5.13
CA GLU A 116 16.13 -21.80 5.70
C GLU A 116 15.13 -22.66 4.93
N VAL A 117 13.88 -22.18 4.79
CA VAL A 117 12.85 -22.92 4.07
C VAL A 117 13.21 -23.12 2.60
N PHE A 118 13.83 -22.13 1.95
CA PHE A 118 14.31 -22.29 0.58
C PHE A 118 15.40 -23.36 0.47
N SER A 119 16.30 -23.44 1.46
CA SER A 119 17.36 -24.45 1.48
C SER A 119 16.82 -25.86 1.73
N GLU A 120 15.81 -26.00 2.60
CA GLU A 120 15.24 -27.30 2.96
C GLU A 120 14.20 -27.80 1.95
N TYR A 121 13.35 -26.89 1.44
CA TYR A 121 12.17 -27.24 0.64
C TYR A 121 12.22 -26.70 -0.79
N GLY A 122 13.11 -25.76 -1.10
CA GLY A 122 13.20 -25.10 -2.41
C GLY A 122 12.20 -23.96 -2.58
N MET A 123 11.71 -23.80 -3.81
CA MET A 123 10.74 -22.78 -4.21
C MET A 123 9.72 -23.38 -5.18
#